data_AF-A0A8K0D7Y0-F1
#
_entry.id   AF-A0A8K0D7Y0-F1
#
_cell.length_a   1.000
_cell.length_b   1.000
_cell.length_c   1.000
_cell.angle_alpha   90.00
_cell.angle_beta   90.00
_cell.angle_gamma   90.00
#
_symmetry.space_group_name_H-M   'P 1'
#
loop_
_entity.id
_entity.type
_entity.pdbx_description
1 polymer ?
#
loop_
_entity_poly.entity_id
_entity_poly.type
_entity_poly.pdbx_seq_one_letter_code
_entity_poly.pdbx_strand_id
1 'polypeptide(L)'
;MRQKWQKSHSSIGHKYSQWLDGYFIFDDIMTHMPTTAEAVGRPTKRFSESSDVTKRRRIHTLLEKSAEKRTAVKKRNQSKKSPIKLTSDEALASFVQKKLTKNQYVAIHTETKTYNADIYPTYAELLLAKKRCYPENITVTKVSGEIVLQRVCASSGNSVNVRAIYKWGCDGAAGQQNYKQRFIDSDHNHDDSFMFVVSCVPIRLVDENDTILYFGKTTDLLPQNFADS
;
A
#
# COMPACT_ATOMS: atom_id res chain seq x y z
N MET A 1 39.05 -24.57 9.75
CA MET A 1 38.09 -24.80 10.86
C MET A 1 37.29 -26.10 10.65
N ARG A 2 37.96 -27.27 10.54
CA ARG A 2 37.35 -28.61 10.36
C ARG A 2 38.29 -29.74 10.86
N GLN A 3 38.79 -29.66 12.09
CA GLN A 3 39.66 -30.72 12.65
C GLN A 3 39.45 -31.03 14.15
N LYS A 4 38.29 -30.72 14.73
CA LYS A 4 38.01 -31.03 16.16
C LYS A 4 36.93 -32.09 16.42
N TRP A 5 36.42 -32.78 15.40
CA TRP A 5 35.31 -33.76 15.56
C TRP A 5 35.67 -35.23 15.27
N GLN A 6 36.91 -35.57 14.90
CA GLN A 6 37.29 -36.96 14.59
C GLN A 6 38.04 -37.70 15.71
N LYS A 7 38.37 -37.05 16.85
CA LYS A 7 39.13 -37.69 17.95
C LYS A 7 38.30 -38.23 19.12
N SER A 8 36.96 -38.19 19.06
CA SER A 8 36.11 -38.67 20.17
C SER A 8 35.45 -40.05 19.92
N HIS A 9 35.42 -40.55 18.67
CA HIS A 9 34.75 -41.83 18.36
C HIS A 9 35.62 -43.07 18.52
N SER A 10 36.94 -42.95 18.63
CA SER A 10 37.84 -44.11 18.77
C SER A 10 37.94 -44.67 20.20
N SER A 11 37.53 -43.90 21.21
CA SER A 11 37.66 -44.32 22.63
C SER A 11 36.43 -45.07 23.18
N ILE A 12 35.28 -45.05 22.48
CA ILE A 12 34.06 -45.74 22.92
C ILE A 12 34.02 -47.19 22.43
N GLY A 13 34.60 -47.49 21.25
CA GLY A 13 34.56 -48.84 20.68
C GLY A 13 35.33 -49.90 21.48
N HIS A 14 36.40 -49.52 22.18
CA HIS A 14 37.21 -50.47 22.95
C HIS A 14 36.62 -50.85 24.31
N LYS A 15 35.75 -50.01 24.90
CA LYS A 15 35.22 -50.25 26.25
C LYS A 15 34.05 -51.24 26.26
N TYR A 16 33.41 -51.48 25.10
CA TYR A 16 32.17 -52.24 25.01
C TYR A 16 32.18 -53.37 23.97
N SER A 17 33.34 -53.72 23.38
CA SER A 17 33.40 -54.78 22.36
C SER A 17 32.97 -56.15 22.89
N GLN A 18 33.26 -56.45 24.16
CA GLN A 18 32.86 -57.72 24.80
C GLN A 18 31.34 -57.89 24.94
N TRP A 19 30.53 -56.84 24.80
CA TRP A 19 29.06 -56.96 24.83
C TRP A 19 28.45 -57.27 23.45
N LEU A 20 29.21 -57.09 22.36
CA LEU A 20 28.72 -57.21 20.99
C LEU A 20 29.02 -58.58 20.34
N ASP A 21 29.86 -59.42 20.95
CA ASP A 21 30.23 -60.76 20.45
C ASP A 21 29.47 -61.90 21.17
N GLY A 22 28.21 -61.68 21.53
CA GLY A 22 27.32 -62.74 22.01
C GLY A 22 26.54 -63.36 20.85
N TYR A 23 26.85 -64.61 20.47
CA TYR A 23 26.01 -65.38 19.56
C TYR A 23 24.71 -65.77 20.27
N PHE A 24 23.56 -65.41 19.68
CA PHE A 24 22.25 -65.89 20.09
C PHE A 24 21.87 -67.10 19.24
N ILE A 25 21.58 -68.23 19.87
CA ILE A 25 20.98 -69.40 19.22
C ILE A 25 19.46 -69.18 19.28
N PHE A 26 18.82 -69.12 18.11
CA PHE A 26 17.36 -69.19 18.02
C PHE A 26 16.99 -70.64 17.77
N ASP A 27 16.29 -71.25 18.74
CA ASP A 27 15.70 -72.56 18.53
C ASP A 27 14.59 -72.47 17.47
N ASP A 28 14.72 -73.37 16.50
CA ASP A 28 13.87 -73.53 15.33
C ASP A 28 12.45 -73.95 15.77
N ILE A 29 11.51 -73.00 15.79
CA ILE A 29 10.10 -73.31 16.06
C ILE A 29 9.47 -73.83 14.77
N MET A 30 9.32 -75.16 14.77
CA MET A 30 8.47 -75.96 13.90
C MET A 30 7.13 -75.28 13.54
N THR A 31 6.85 -75.37 12.25
CA THR A 31 5.58 -75.17 11.54
C THR A 31 4.31 -75.45 12.37
N HIS A 32 3.47 -74.42 12.54
CA HIS A 32 2.04 -74.58 12.77
C HIS A 32 1.23 -73.72 11.79
N MET A 33 0.20 -74.37 11.22
CA MET A 33 -0.77 -73.84 10.26
C MET A 33 -1.53 -72.59 10.77
N PRO A 34 -2.16 -71.79 9.88
CA PRO A 34 -2.86 -70.58 10.30
C PRO A 34 -4.20 -70.94 10.96
N THR A 35 -4.23 -70.84 12.28
CA THR A 35 -5.48 -70.78 13.04
C THR A 35 -5.96 -69.33 13.07
N THR A 36 -7.17 -69.07 12.61
CA THR A 36 -7.87 -67.78 12.74
C THR A 36 -8.01 -67.42 14.23
N ALA A 37 -7.08 -66.62 14.74
CA ALA A 37 -7.19 -66.00 16.06
C ALA A 37 -7.58 -64.54 15.88
N GLU A 38 -8.79 -64.20 16.34
CA GLU A 38 -9.21 -62.81 16.51
C GLU A 38 -8.14 -62.07 17.32
N ALA A 39 -7.65 -60.95 16.80
CA ALA A 39 -6.69 -60.12 17.51
C ALA A 39 -7.33 -59.65 18.83
N VAL A 40 -6.93 -60.28 19.94
CA VAL A 40 -7.33 -59.89 21.30
C VAL A 40 -6.61 -58.58 21.65
N GLY A 41 -7.08 -57.50 21.04
CA GLY A 41 -6.77 -56.14 21.45
C GLY A 41 -7.62 -55.75 22.66
N ARG A 42 -7.15 -54.76 23.41
CA ARG A 42 -7.92 -54.13 24.49
C ARG A 42 -9.33 -53.76 23.98
N PRO A 43 -10.42 -54.18 24.65
CA PRO A 43 -11.78 -53.89 24.22
C PRO A 43 -11.96 -52.40 23.93
N THR A 44 -12.31 -52.06 22.69
CA THR A 44 -12.51 -50.67 22.31
C THR A 44 -13.86 -50.20 22.80
N LYS A 45 -13.87 -49.35 23.81
CA LYS A 45 -15.10 -48.62 24.22
C LYS A 45 -15.67 -47.84 23.04
N ARG A 46 -17.00 -47.73 22.98
CA ARG A 46 -17.67 -46.84 22.04
C ARG A 46 -17.17 -45.41 22.26
N PHE A 47 -17.22 -44.60 21.21
CA PHE A 47 -16.70 -43.23 21.29
C PHE A 47 -17.36 -42.43 22.42
N SER A 48 -18.68 -42.55 22.60
CA SER A 48 -19.47 -41.93 23.67
C SER A 48 -18.97 -42.29 25.08
N GLU A 49 -18.55 -43.53 25.28
CA GLU A 49 -18.13 -44.14 26.55
C GLU A 49 -16.64 -43.94 26.86
N SER A 50 -15.90 -43.29 25.97
CA SER A 50 -14.47 -43.05 26.12
C SER A 50 -14.20 -41.78 26.93
N SER A 51 -13.06 -41.75 27.64
CA SER A 51 -12.59 -40.54 28.33
C SER A 51 -12.28 -39.41 27.34
N ASP A 52 -12.37 -38.15 27.79
CA ASP A 52 -12.13 -36.97 26.95
C ASP A 52 -10.74 -36.98 26.29
N VAL A 53 -9.73 -37.47 27.00
CA VAL A 53 -8.36 -37.64 26.46
C VAL A 53 -8.36 -38.60 25.25
N THR A 54 -9.09 -39.71 25.35
CA THR A 54 -9.18 -40.71 24.29
C THR A 54 -10.01 -40.20 23.11
N LYS A 55 -11.10 -39.47 23.40
CA LYS A 55 -11.93 -38.80 22.38
C LYS A 55 -11.10 -37.80 21.58
N ARG A 56 -10.32 -36.95 22.25
CA ARG A 56 -9.40 -35.98 21.62
C ARG A 56 -8.37 -36.67 20.73
N ARG A 57 -7.76 -37.77 21.20
CA ARG A 57 -6.81 -38.56 20.41
C ARG A 57 -7.44 -39.18 19.16
N ARG A 58 -8.67 -39.72 19.27
CA ARG A 58 -9.41 -40.30 18.14
C ARG A 58 -9.85 -39.26 17.10
N ILE A 59 -10.15 -38.04 17.54
CA ILE A 59 -10.56 -36.93 16.66
C ILE A 59 -9.33 -36.19 16.06
N HIS A 60 -8.12 -36.42 16.57
CA HIS A 60 -6.89 -35.73 16.11
C HIS A 60 -6.68 -35.82 14.59
N THR A 61 -6.85 -37.01 14.00
CA THR A 61 -6.67 -37.23 12.56
C THR A 61 -7.74 -36.51 11.72
N LEU A 62 -8.95 -36.34 12.26
CA LEU A 62 -10.00 -35.54 11.64
C LEU A 62 -9.73 -34.04 11.79
N LEU A 63 -9.12 -33.62 12.92
CA LEU A 63 -8.70 -32.24 13.15
C LEU A 63 -7.52 -31.84 12.27
N GLU A 64 -6.55 -32.72 12.02
CA GLU A 64 -5.45 -32.49 11.09
C GLU A 64 -5.97 -32.31 9.65
N LYS A 65 -6.81 -33.24 9.18
CA LYS A 65 -7.47 -33.13 7.87
C LYS A 65 -8.39 -31.91 7.76
N SER A 66 -9.03 -31.50 8.86
CA SER A 66 -9.85 -30.30 8.95
C SER A 66 -8.99 -29.02 8.97
N ALA A 67 -7.83 -29.02 9.63
CA ALA A 67 -6.91 -27.91 9.71
C ALA A 67 -6.30 -27.56 8.34
N GLU A 68 -5.95 -28.58 7.54
CA GLU A 68 -5.56 -28.43 6.15
C GLU A 68 -6.66 -27.80 5.29
N LYS A 69 -7.92 -28.23 5.47
CA LYS A 69 -9.08 -27.62 4.79
C LYS A 69 -9.34 -26.18 5.25
N ARG A 70 -9.17 -25.88 6.54
CA ARG A 70 -9.32 -24.53 7.10
C ARG A 70 -8.25 -23.57 6.56
N THR A 71 -7.02 -24.02 6.40
CA THR A 71 -5.93 -23.20 5.82
C THR A 71 -6.13 -22.96 4.33
N ALA A 72 -6.60 -23.95 3.57
CA ALA A 72 -6.96 -23.79 2.15
C ALA A 72 -8.14 -22.81 1.94
N VAL A 73 -9.18 -22.88 2.78
CA VAL A 73 -10.31 -21.93 2.76
C VAL A 73 -9.87 -20.51 3.17
N LYS A 74 -8.95 -20.38 4.13
CA LYS A 74 -8.39 -19.09 4.55
C LYS A 74 -7.54 -18.43 3.45
N LYS A 75 -6.71 -19.22 2.74
CA LYS A 75 -5.95 -18.75 1.55
C LYS A 75 -6.87 -18.33 0.40
N ARG A 76 -7.98 -19.04 0.18
CA ARG A 76 -8.98 -18.70 -0.86
C ARG A 76 -9.80 -17.45 -0.50
N ASN A 77 -10.16 -17.26 0.77
CA ASN A 77 -10.90 -16.08 1.23
C ASN A 77 -10.04 -14.82 1.42
N GLN A 78 -8.72 -14.96 1.59
CA GLN A 78 -7.77 -13.82 1.56
C GLN A 78 -7.68 -13.14 0.19
N SER A 79 -8.20 -13.75 -0.88
CA SER A 79 -8.15 -13.19 -2.24
C SER A 79 -9.22 -12.14 -2.56
N LYS A 80 -10.18 -11.88 -1.67
CA LYS A 80 -11.13 -10.77 -1.85
C LYS A 80 -10.41 -9.45 -1.60
N LYS A 81 -9.80 -8.88 -2.64
CA LYS A 81 -9.24 -7.52 -2.60
C LYS A 81 -10.38 -6.55 -2.25
N SER A 82 -10.34 -5.97 -1.06
CA SER A 82 -11.22 -4.87 -0.70
C SER A 82 -10.89 -3.65 -1.58
N PRO A 83 -11.86 -2.76 -1.83
CA PRO A 83 -11.59 -1.50 -2.52
C PRO A 83 -10.49 -0.72 -1.81
N ILE A 84 -9.53 -0.21 -2.58
CA ILE A 84 -8.44 0.64 -2.09
C ILE A 84 -8.96 2.07 -2.06
N LYS A 85 -8.80 2.73 -0.91
CA LYS A 85 -9.17 4.13 -0.73
C LYS A 85 -8.13 5.03 -1.39
N LEU A 86 -8.58 6.01 -2.16
CA LEU A 86 -7.74 7.05 -2.73
C LEU A 86 -7.19 7.94 -1.62
N THR A 87 -5.95 8.39 -1.81
CA THR A 87 -5.40 9.50 -1.04
C THR A 87 -6.14 10.80 -1.37
N SER A 88 -6.04 11.79 -0.48
CA SER A 88 -6.64 13.11 -0.70
C SER A 88 -6.11 13.80 -1.96
N ASP A 89 -4.84 13.58 -2.31
CA ASP A 89 -4.20 14.16 -3.49
C ASP A 89 -4.60 13.46 -4.80
N GLU A 90 -4.66 12.13 -4.81
CA GLU A 90 -5.19 11.37 -5.96
C GLU A 90 -6.66 11.70 -6.23
N ALA A 91 -7.46 11.83 -5.16
CA ALA A 91 -8.84 12.24 -5.28
C ALA A 91 -8.97 13.68 -5.80
N LEU A 92 -8.08 14.60 -5.36
CA LEU A 92 -8.03 15.97 -5.87
C LEU A 92 -7.66 16.01 -7.36
N ALA A 93 -6.65 15.25 -7.77
CA ALA A 93 -6.27 15.12 -9.18
C ALA A 93 -7.45 14.60 -10.02
N SER A 94 -8.13 13.53 -9.58
CA SER A 94 -9.32 13.01 -10.24
C SER A 94 -10.47 14.04 -10.26
N PHE A 95 -10.67 14.79 -9.18
CA PHE A 95 -11.71 15.83 -9.08
C PHE A 95 -11.50 16.93 -10.14
N VAL A 96 -10.26 17.42 -10.29
CA VAL A 96 -9.89 18.46 -11.26
C VAL A 96 -9.93 17.92 -12.68
N GLN A 97 -9.33 16.75 -12.94
CA GLN A 97 -9.26 16.15 -14.27
C GLN A 97 -10.63 15.84 -14.85
N LYS A 98 -11.55 15.35 -14.01
CA LYS A 98 -12.93 15.03 -14.40
C LYS A 98 -13.88 16.23 -14.33
N LYS A 99 -13.38 17.43 -14.00
CA LYS A 99 -14.16 18.67 -13.87
C LYS A 99 -15.40 18.51 -12.98
N LEU A 100 -15.25 17.79 -11.87
CA LEU A 100 -16.38 17.52 -10.97
C LEU A 100 -16.76 18.78 -10.19
N THR A 101 -18.06 18.97 -9.99
CA THR A 101 -18.58 19.91 -9.00
C THR A 101 -18.55 19.30 -7.59
N LYS A 102 -18.65 20.14 -6.56
CA LYS A 102 -18.77 19.69 -5.16
C LYS A 102 -19.91 18.69 -5.00
N ASN A 103 -21.08 18.99 -5.56
CA ASN A 103 -22.27 18.16 -5.41
C ASN A 103 -22.10 16.81 -6.10
N GLN A 104 -21.55 16.78 -7.32
CA GLN A 104 -21.25 15.53 -8.02
C GLN A 104 -20.25 14.67 -7.24
N TYR A 105 -19.19 15.28 -6.71
CA TYR A 105 -18.22 14.54 -5.91
C TYR A 105 -18.85 13.94 -4.65
N VAL A 106 -19.63 14.73 -3.91
CA VAL A 106 -20.33 14.26 -2.70
C VAL A 106 -21.34 13.17 -3.03
N ALA A 107 -22.05 13.27 -4.15
CA ALA A 107 -22.96 12.23 -4.63
C ALA A 107 -22.20 10.92 -4.90
N ILE A 108 -21.11 10.96 -5.67
CA ILE A 108 -20.26 9.79 -5.97
C ILE A 108 -19.75 9.16 -4.68
N HIS A 109 -19.18 9.96 -3.77
CA HIS A 109 -18.68 9.46 -2.49
C HIS A 109 -19.79 8.78 -1.66
N THR A 110 -20.98 9.38 -1.61
CA THR A 110 -22.11 8.84 -0.86
C THR A 110 -22.58 7.54 -1.49
N GLU A 111 -22.72 7.49 -2.81
CA GLU A 111 -23.10 6.33 -3.58
C GLU A 111 -22.12 5.17 -3.37
N THR A 112 -20.81 5.38 -3.57
CA THR A 112 -19.81 4.32 -3.37
C THR A 112 -19.81 3.81 -1.92
N LYS A 113 -20.00 4.71 -0.95
CA LYS A 113 -20.10 4.34 0.46
C LYS A 113 -21.33 3.49 0.77
N THR A 114 -22.47 3.75 0.13
CA THR A 114 -23.68 2.91 0.27
C THR A 114 -23.47 1.49 -0.25
N TYR A 115 -22.61 1.31 -1.26
CA TYR A 115 -22.21 0.00 -1.76
C TYR A 115 -21.01 -0.62 -1.02
N ASN A 116 -20.75 -0.18 0.23
CA ASN A 116 -19.62 -0.61 1.06
C ASN A 116 -18.25 -0.46 0.38
N ALA A 117 -18.13 0.50 -0.54
CA ALA A 117 -16.89 0.84 -1.23
C ALA A 117 -16.42 2.25 -0.80
N ASP A 118 -15.65 2.30 0.29
CA ASP A 118 -15.03 3.55 0.80
C ASP A 118 -13.79 3.93 -0.04
N ILE A 119 -14.02 4.20 -1.32
CA ILE A 119 -12.97 4.48 -2.32
C ILE A 119 -12.53 5.95 -2.25
N TYR A 120 -13.47 6.88 -2.11
CA TYR A 120 -13.18 8.30 -2.17
C TYR A 120 -13.01 8.89 -0.77
N PRO A 121 -12.06 9.80 -0.54
CA PRO A 121 -11.99 10.56 0.70
C PRO A 121 -13.17 11.55 0.80
N THR A 122 -13.40 12.05 2.00
CA THR A 122 -14.44 13.06 2.25
C THR A 122 -14.10 14.39 1.56
N TYR A 123 -15.13 15.21 1.33
CA TYR A 123 -14.92 16.54 0.75
C TYR A 123 -14.06 17.46 1.66
N ALA A 124 -14.08 17.23 2.98
CA ALA A 124 -13.26 17.97 3.93
C ALA A 124 -11.76 17.69 3.74
N GLU A 125 -11.39 16.42 3.56
CA GLU A 125 -10.00 16.02 3.26
C GLU A 125 -9.52 16.59 1.92
N LEU A 126 -10.39 16.60 0.91
CA LEU A 126 -10.15 17.28 -0.38
C LEU A 126 -9.90 18.78 -0.22
N LEU A 127 -10.63 19.44 0.68
CA LEU A 127 -10.47 20.86 0.94
C LEU A 127 -9.13 21.16 1.61
N LEU A 128 -8.65 20.27 2.48
CA LEU A 128 -7.29 20.34 3.03
C LEU A 128 -6.24 20.17 1.93
N ALA A 129 -6.43 19.20 1.02
CA ALA A 129 -5.54 19.03 -0.13
C ALA A 129 -5.52 20.28 -1.03
N LYS A 130 -6.69 20.86 -1.36
CA LYS A 130 -6.77 22.13 -2.12
C LYS A 130 -6.00 23.25 -1.45
N LYS A 131 -6.15 23.40 -0.13
CA LYS A 131 -5.47 24.44 0.65
C LYS A 131 -3.94 24.29 0.60
N ARG A 132 -3.42 23.06 0.63
CA ARG A 132 -1.97 22.81 0.51
C ARG A 132 -1.39 23.24 -0.85
N CYS A 133 -2.21 23.26 -1.90
CA CYS A 133 -1.79 23.68 -3.24
C CYS A 133 -1.88 25.19 -3.46
N TYR A 134 -2.54 25.95 -2.58
CA TYR A 134 -2.66 27.39 -2.73
C TYR A 134 -1.41 28.10 -2.21
N PRO A 135 -0.87 29.07 -2.95
CA PRO A 135 0.19 29.91 -2.43
C PRO A 135 -0.38 30.79 -1.31
N GLU A 136 0.47 31.11 -0.34
CA GLU A 136 0.12 32.06 0.72
C GLU A 136 0.16 33.52 0.22
N ASN A 137 -0.55 34.44 0.88
CA ASN A 137 -0.62 35.89 0.58
C ASN A 137 -1.11 36.23 -0.83
N ILE A 138 -2.24 35.65 -1.22
CA ILE A 138 -2.94 36.03 -2.45
C ILE A 138 -3.70 37.33 -2.19
N THR A 139 -3.45 38.35 -3.00
CA THR A 139 -4.24 39.60 -2.99
C THR A 139 -5.35 39.47 -4.02
N VAL A 140 -6.59 39.47 -3.57
CA VAL A 140 -7.77 39.42 -4.46
C VAL A 140 -8.56 40.71 -4.27
N THR A 141 -8.69 41.48 -5.35
CA THR A 141 -9.55 42.65 -5.44
C THR A 141 -10.79 42.31 -6.28
N LYS A 142 -11.69 43.27 -6.49
CA LYS A 142 -12.85 43.07 -7.37
C LYS A 142 -12.45 42.90 -8.85
N VAL A 143 -11.26 43.39 -9.23
CA VAL A 143 -10.83 43.49 -10.64
C VAL A 143 -9.55 42.70 -10.95
N SER A 144 -8.80 42.28 -9.93
CA SER A 144 -7.53 41.58 -10.10
C SER A 144 -7.29 40.53 -9.02
N GLY A 145 -6.49 39.53 -9.35
CA GLY A 145 -5.92 38.56 -8.42
C GLY A 145 -4.42 38.51 -8.64
N GLU A 146 -3.64 38.80 -7.59
CA GLU A 146 -2.20 38.98 -7.68
C GLU A 146 -1.48 38.15 -6.62
N ILE A 147 -0.32 37.61 -7.00
CA ILE A 147 0.53 36.77 -6.16
C ILE A 147 1.97 37.25 -6.31
N VAL A 148 2.70 37.33 -5.20
CA VAL A 148 4.12 37.70 -5.19
C VAL A 148 4.96 36.59 -5.84
N LEU A 149 5.71 36.94 -6.89
CA LEU A 149 6.48 35.99 -7.73
C LEU A 149 7.42 35.07 -6.94
N GLN A 150 8.06 35.60 -5.89
CA GLN A 150 9.00 34.84 -5.05
C GLN A 150 8.35 33.57 -4.47
N ARG A 151 7.03 33.54 -4.28
CA ARG A 151 6.29 32.39 -3.74
C ARG A 151 5.90 31.36 -4.79
N VAL A 152 5.76 31.77 -6.05
CA VAL A 152 5.57 30.85 -7.17
C VAL A 152 6.86 30.07 -7.44
N CYS A 153 8.01 30.67 -7.13
CA CYS A 153 9.32 30.10 -7.45
C CYS A 153 10.02 29.40 -6.28
N ALA A 154 9.62 29.66 -5.02
CA ALA A 154 10.25 29.07 -3.84
C ALA A 154 9.39 27.95 -3.25
N SER A 155 9.73 26.70 -3.56
CA SER A 155 9.31 25.55 -2.76
C SER A 155 10.17 25.50 -1.50
N SER A 156 9.54 25.67 -0.34
CA SER A 156 10.15 25.49 0.98
C SER A 156 10.55 24.03 1.18
N GLY A 157 11.81 23.67 0.87
CA GLY A 157 12.32 22.32 1.10
C GLY A 157 13.75 22.08 0.61
N ASN A 158 14.66 21.95 1.58
CA ASN A 158 16.03 21.43 1.53
C ASN A 158 17.15 22.27 0.88
N SER A 159 18.26 22.28 1.61
CA SER A 159 19.50 23.07 1.49
C SER A 159 20.40 22.68 0.32
N VAL A 160 19.82 22.42 -0.85
CA VAL A 160 20.61 22.20 -2.08
C VAL A 160 20.53 23.48 -2.89
N ASN A 161 21.69 24.02 -3.26
CA ASN A 161 21.79 25.24 -4.05
C ASN A 161 21.42 24.92 -5.50
N VAL A 162 20.11 24.93 -5.77
CA VAL A 162 19.54 24.58 -7.06
C VAL A 162 19.12 25.87 -7.75
N ARG A 163 19.52 26.03 -9.01
CA ARG A 163 19.10 27.13 -9.87
C ARG A 163 17.90 26.70 -10.69
N ALA A 164 16.77 27.37 -10.47
CA ALA A 164 15.55 27.14 -11.23
C ALA A 164 15.44 28.13 -12.41
N ILE A 165 15.22 27.60 -13.61
CA ILE A 165 15.03 28.37 -14.84
C ILE A 165 13.55 28.39 -15.18
N TYR A 166 12.98 29.59 -15.23
CA TYR A 166 11.58 29.84 -15.56
C TYR A 166 11.43 30.49 -16.92
N LYS A 167 10.28 30.26 -17.57
CA LYS A 167 9.76 31.12 -18.63
C LYS A 167 8.50 31.81 -18.11
N TRP A 168 8.40 33.09 -18.40
CA TRP A 168 7.22 33.88 -18.08
C TRP A 168 6.73 34.62 -19.33
N GLY A 169 5.49 35.07 -19.27
CA GLY A 169 4.85 35.86 -20.31
C GLY A 169 3.48 36.34 -19.88
N CYS A 170 2.84 37.16 -20.70
CA CYS A 170 1.50 37.65 -20.45
C CYS A 170 0.69 37.68 -21.75
N ASP A 171 -0.63 37.52 -21.63
CA ASP A 171 -1.55 37.56 -22.76
C ASP A 171 -2.91 38.12 -22.34
N GLY A 172 -3.66 38.65 -23.31
CA GLY A 172 -4.99 39.23 -23.12
C GLY A 172 -6.02 38.54 -24.02
N ALA A 173 -7.18 38.19 -23.45
CA ALA A 173 -8.30 37.58 -24.17
C ALA A 173 -9.55 38.46 -24.07
N ALA A 174 -10.24 38.64 -25.21
CA ALA A 174 -11.53 39.31 -25.29
C ALA A 174 -12.69 38.29 -25.42
N GLY A 175 -13.94 38.76 -25.25
CA GLY A 175 -15.15 37.95 -25.45
C GLY A 175 -15.52 37.07 -24.24
N GLN A 176 -15.05 37.45 -23.05
CA GLN A 176 -15.50 36.82 -21.80
C GLN A 176 -16.97 37.18 -21.51
N GLN A 177 -17.62 36.36 -20.68
CA GLN A 177 -19.02 36.59 -20.28
C GLN A 177 -19.09 37.68 -19.23
N ASN A 178 -19.93 38.68 -19.46
CA ASN A 178 -20.13 39.77 -18.51
C ASN A 178 -21.05 39.34 -17.37
N TYR A 179 -20.58 39.47 -16.14
CA TYR A 179 -21.41 39.27 -14.96
C TYR A 179 -22.37 40.45 -14.79
N LYS A 180 -23.61 40.16 -14.38
CA LYS A 180 -24.62 41.21 -14.08
C LYS A 180 -24.42 41.90 -12.73
N GLN A 181 -23.23 41.79 -12.16
CA GLN A 181 -22.90 42.37 -10.86
C GLN A 181 -22.37 43.79 -11.06
N ARG A 182 -22.87 44.74 -10.26
CA ARG A 182 -22.44 46.14 -10.34
C ARG A 182 -21.08 46.34 -9.66
N PHE A 183 -20.14 46.99 -10.34
CA PHE A 183 -18.92 47.51 -9.72
C PHE A 183 -19.27 48.71 -8.83
N ILE A 184 -18.83 48.67 -7.58
CA ILE A 184 -19.20 49.67 -6.55
C ILE A 184 -18.31 50.93 -6.68
N ASP A 185 -17.15 50.84 -7.33
CA ASP A 185 -16.20 51.93 -7.44
C ASP A 185 -16.48 52.77 -8.70
N SER A 186 -16.73 54.07 -8.48
CA SER A 186 -17.44 54.97 -9.38
C SER A 186 -16.55 55.92 -10.20
N ASP A 187 -15.31 55.54 -10.49
CA ASP A 187 -14.40 56.36 -11.33
C ASP A 187 -14.11 55.76 -12.71
N HIS A 188 -14.32 54.46 -12.90
CA HIS A 188 -14.03 53.77 -14.17
C HIS A 188 -15.16 52.81 -14.57
N ASN A 189 -15.50 52.78 -15.86
CA ASN A 189 -16.36 51.76 -16.45
C ASN A 189 -15.59 50.43 -16.50
N HIS A 190 -15.52 49.74 -15.37
CA HIS A 190 -14.99 48.39 -15.31
C HIS A 190 -15.92 47.43 -16.07
N ASP A 191 -15.32 46.54 -16.85
CA ASP A 191 -16.00 45.56 -17.70
C ASP A 191 -15.22 44.24 -17.63
N ASP A 192 -15.94 43.13 -17.49
CA ASP A 192 -15.37 41.77 -17.39
C ASP A 192 -15.17 41.13 -18.76
N SER A 193 -15.45 41.85 -19.86
CA SER A 193 -15.37 41.33 -21.23
C SER A 193 -13.96 40.97 -21.68
N PHE A 194 -12.95 41.47 -20.95
CA PHE A 194 -11.52 41.22 -21.20
C PHE A 194 -10.85 40.60 -19.97
N MET A 195 -9.95 39.65 -20.21
CA MET A 195 -9.11 39.05 -19.18
C MET A 195 -7.65 39.17 -19.58
N PHE A 196 -6.81 39.69 -18.69
CA PHE A 196 -5.36 39.75 -18.88
C PHE A 196 -4.67 38.86 -17.84
N VAL A 197 -3.76 38.01 -18.28
CA VAL A 197 -3.11 37.00 -17.42
C VAL A 197 -1.60 37.06 -17.59
N VAL A 198 -0.87 37.09 -16.47
CA VAL A 198 0.57 36.86 -16.42
C VAL A 198 0.81 35.42 -15.97
N SER A 199 1.62 34.68 -16.71
CA SER A 199 1.93 33.27 -16.44
C SER A 199 3.44 33.07 -16.25
N CYS A 200 3.80 32.17 -15.33
CA CYS A 200 5.18 31.75 -15.08
C CYS A 200 5.23 30.22 -15.00
N VAL A 201 6.18 29.58 -15.68
CA VAL A 201 6.32 28.12 -15.76
C VAL A 201 7.77 27.73 -15.52
N PRO A 202 8.07 26.82 -14.56
CA PRO A 202 9.40 26.26 -14.40
C PRO A 202 9.73 25.35 -15.59
N ILE A 203 10.90 25.53 -16.21
CA ILE A 203 11.37 24.71 -17.34
C ILE A 203 12.47 23.76 -16.90
N ARG A 204 13.40 24.23 -16.06
CA ARG A 204 14.56 23.42 -15.62
C ARG A 204 14.92 23.68 -14.18
N LEU A 205 15.43 22.65 -13.53
CA LEU A 205 16.18 22.75 -12.28
C LEU A 205 17.60 22.26 -12.57
N VAL A 206 18.61 23.04 -12.21
CA VAL A 206 20.02 22.67 -12.36
C VAL A 206 20.75 22.79 -11.02
N ASP A 207 21.67 21.89 -10.77
CA ASP A 207 22.55 21.95 -9.59
C ASP A 207 23.71 22.96 -9.79
N GLU A 208 24.61 23.03 -8.81
CA GLU A 208 25.80 23.90 -8.87
C GLU A 208 26.80 23.54 -9.99
N ASN A 209 26.74 22.32 -10.52
CA ASN A 209 27.61 21.82 -11.59
C ASN A 209 26.93 21.92 -12.97
N ASP A 210 25.83 22.67 -13.08
CA ASP A 210 24.97 22.74 -14.27
C ASP A 210 24.38 21.39 -14.72
N THR A 211 24.36 20.38 -13.83
CA THR A 211 23.68 19.12 -14.04
C THR A 211 22.18 19.35 -14.00
N ILE A 212 21.48 18.85 -15.01
CA ILE A 212 20.04 19.04 -15.11
C ILE A 212 19.34 18.03 -14.19
N LEU A 213 18.78 18.52 -13.08
CA LEU A 213 17.98 17.74 -12.14
C LEU A 213 16.54 17.55 -12.62
N TYR A 214 16.03 18.51 -13.40
CA TYR A 214 14.71 18.46 -14.01
C TYR A 214 14.70 19.14 -15.38
N PHE A 215 14.11 18.46 -16.36
CA PHE A 215 13.88 18.97 -17.71
C PHE A 215 12.59 18.38 -18.28
N GLY A 216 11.61 19.20 -18.62
CA GLY A 216 10.46 18.72 -19.39
C GLY A 216 9.11 19.33 -19.02
N LYS A 217 8.05 18.65 -19.47
CA LYS A 217 6.67 18.97 -19.12
C LYS A 217 6.39 18.38 -17.75
N THR A 218 5.59 19.08 -16.93
CA THR A 218 5.23 18.67 -15.55
C THR A 218 4.68 17.24 -15.43
N THR A 219 4.22 16.65 -16.53
CA THR A 219 3.74 15.25 -16.63
C THR A 219 4.83 14.18 -16.48
N ASP A 220 6.10 14.54 -16.64
CA ASP A 220 7.21 13.58 -16.57
C ASP A 220 7.74 13.38 -15.13
N LEU A 221 7.15 14.11 -14.16
CA LEU A 221 7.40 13.95 -12.72
C LEU A 221 6.57 12.80 -12.14
N LEU A 222 6.88 11.57 -12.53
CA LEU A 222 6.66 10.47 -11.59
C LEU A 222 7.74 10.56 -10.51
N PRO A 223 7.42 10.36 -9.22
CA PRO A 223 8.45 10.19 -8.22
C PRO A 223 9.25 8.95 -8.61
N GLN A 224 10.41 9.13 -9.22
CA GLN A 224 11.43 8.10 -9.13
C GLN A 224 11.75 8.00 -7.66
N ASN A 225 11.51 6.82 -7.10
CA ASN A 225 11.77 6.52 -5.71
C ASN A 225 13.13 7.11 -5.32
N PHE A 226 13.13 8.09 -4.42
CA PHE A 226 14.29 8.37 -3.59
C PHE A 226 14.44 7.18 -2.63
N ALA A 227 14.87 6.05 -3.20
CA ALA A 227 15.44 4.94 -2.47
C ALA A 227 16.95 5.06 -2.66
N ASP A 228 17.62 5.17 -1.52
CA ASP A 228 19.05 4.98 -1.31
C ASP A 228 20.01 6.02 -1.92
N SER A 229 20.40 7.00 -1.09
CA SER A 229 21.78 7.54 -0.96
C SER A 229 21.92 8.28 0.36
#